data_AF-A0A4Y2MVX8-F1
#
_entry.id   AF-A0A4Y2MVX8-F1
#
_cell.length_a   1.000
_cell.length_b   1.000
_cell.length_c   1.000
_cell.angle_alpha   90.00
_cell.angle_beta   90.00
_cell.angle_gamma   90.00
#
_symmetry.space_group_name_H-M   'P 1'
#
loop_
_entity.id
_entity.type
_entity.pdbx_description
1 polymer ?
#
loop_
_entity_poly.entity_id
_entity_poly.type
_entity_poly.pdbx_seq_one_letter_code
_entity_poly.pdbx_strand_id
1 'polypeptide(L)'
;MYGNVSNAYLDYVNRNYGTNVNVVFDGYEPSTKYAVHMRRTVDKSAERIDLAPSNAVTIAKEQFLSKVENKKGFSKFLSTEFKKAKFPVFQVPCFDC
;
A
#
# COMPACT_ATOMS: atom_id res chain seq x y z
N MET A 1 0.39 -5.75 14.46
CA MET A 1 -0.89 -5.56 13.75
C MET A 1 -0.71 -4.55 12.64
N TYR A 2 -1.56 -4.55 11.61
CA TYR A 2 -1.48 -3.57 10.52
C TYR A 2 -1.71 -2.13 10.97
N GLY A 3 -2.40 -1.90 12.09
CA GLY A 3 -2.51 -0.57 12.70
C GLY A 3 -1.15 0.03 13.10
N ASN A 4 -0.22 -0.78 13.61
CA ASN A 4 1.14 -0.32 13.92
C ASN A 4 1.91 0.04 12.65
N VAL A 5 1.64 -0.69 11.56
CA VAL A 5 2.24 -0.39 10.26
C VAL A 5 1.74 0.95 9.75
N SER A 6 0.42 1.20 9.70
CA SER A 6 -0.12 2.49 9.27
C SER A 6 0.35 3.64 10.16
N ASN A 7 0.41 3.45 11.48
CA ASN A 7 0.92 4.47 12.40
C ASN A 7 2.38 4.82 12.09
N ALA A 8 3.24 3.84 11.81
CA ALA A 8 4.63 4.11 11.41
C ALA A 8 4.71 4.97 10.13
N TYR A 9 3.80 4.79 9.16
CA TYR A 9 3.71 5.66 7.98
C TYR A 9 3.23 7.07 8.33
N LEU A 10 2.19 7.20 9.15
CA LEU A 10 1.68 8.50 9.62
C LEU A 10 2.76 9.28 10.37
N ASP A 11 3.43 8.62 11.32
CA ASP A 11 4.51 9.19 12.12
C ASP A 11 5.67 9.62 11.23
N TYR A 12 6.04 8.79 10.24
CA TYR A 12 7.07 9.14 9.28
C TYR A 12 6.69 10.40 8.50
N VAL A 13 5.48 10.47 7.94
CA VAL A 13 5.07 11.64 7.16
C VAL A 13 5.03 12.89 8.03
N ASN A 14 4.40 12.80 9.20
CA ASN A 14 4.30 13.91 10.13
C ASN A 14 5.67 14.41 10.61
N ARG A 15 6.58 13.50 10.98
CA ARG A 15 7.91 13.85 11.49
C ARG A 15 8.80 14.50 10.45
N ASN A 16 8.74 14.05 9.20
CA ASN A 16 9.67 14.49 8.15
C ASN A 16 9.12 15.64 7.31
N TYR A 17 7.79 15.76 7.19
CA TYR A 17 7.15 16.73 6.28
C TYR A 17 6.08 17.59 6.95
N GLY A 18 5.65 17.25 8.18
CA GLY A 18 4.55 17.92 8.88
C GLY A 18 3.16 17.50 8.39
N THR A 19 2.15 18.26 8.79
CA THR A 19 0.73 17.96 8.52
C THR A 19 0.16 18.64 7.28
N ASN A 20 0.84 19.65 6.73
CA ASN A 20 0.38 20.40 5.57
C ASN A 20 0.99 19.86 4.26
N VAL A 21 0.85 18.56 4.03
CA VAL A 21 1.35 17.89 2.82
C VAL A 21 0.30 17.03 2.14
N ASN A 22 0.39 16.96 0.82
CA ASN A 22 -0.46 16.12 0.01
C ASN A 22 0.18 14.74 -0.14
N VAL A 23 -0.51 13.71 0.35
CA VAL A 23 -0.08 12.31 0.21
C VAL A 23 -0.70 11.75 -1.06
N VAL A 24 0.14 11.32 -2.00
CA VAL A 24 -0.29 10.75 -3.27
C VAL A 24 0.05 9.27 -3.28
N PHE A 25 -0.97 8.41 -3.45
CA PHE A 25 -0.75 6.99 -3.72
C PHE A 25 -0.87 6.76 -5.22
N ASP A 26 0.26 6.43 -5.84
CA ASP A 26 0.30 5.99 -7.23
C ASP A 26 -0.34 4.60 -7.37
N GLY A 27 -1.09 4.39 -8.44
CA GLY A 27 -1.71 3.12 -8.74
C GLY A 27 -0.66 2.05 -9.03
N TYR A 28 -0.93 0.80 -8.62
CA TYR A 28 -0.16 -0.33 -9.12
C TYR A 28 -0.70 -0.74 -10.50
N GLU A 29 -0.25 -0.04 -11.53
CA GLU A 29 -0.48 -0.33 -12.96
C GLU A 29 0.74 -1.08 -13.55
N PRO A 30 0.54 -1.99 -14.52
CA PRO A 30 1.61 -2.62 -15.28
C PRO A 30 2.48 -1.62 -16.06
N SER A 31 3.56 -1.12 -15.49
CA SER A 31 4.58 -0.42 -16.31
C SER A 31 5.32 -1.41 -17.23
N THR A 32 6.17 -0.93 -18.14
CA THR A 32 7.10 -1.78 -18.93
C THR A 32 7.96 -2.72 -18.07
N LYS A 33 8.10 -2.44 -16.75
CA LYS A 33 8.77 -3.33 -15.77
C LYS A 33 7.87 -4.46 -15.23
N TYR A 34 6.59 -4.48 -15.55
CA TYR A 34 5.63 -5.50 -15.13
C TYR A 34 5.97 -6.88 -15.69
N ALA A 35 6.43 -6.97 -16.94
CA ALA A 35 6.86 -8.23 -17.54
C ALA A 35 8.05 -8.86 -16.79
N VAL A 36 8.98 -8.04 -16.29
CA VAL A 36 10.10 -8.50 -15.46
C VAL A 36 9.64 -8.92 -14.07
N HIS A 37 8.68 -8.19 -13.49
CA HIS A 37 8.09 -8.52 -12.20
C HIS A 37 7.33 -9.86 -12.27
N MET A 38 6.46 -10.02 -13.27
CA MET A 38 5.69 -11.26 -13.53
C MET A 38 6.58 -12.50 -13.66
N ARG A 39 7.72 -12.39 -14.35
CA ARG A 39 8.69 -13.49 -14.47
C ARG A 39 9.31 -13.91 -13.12
N ARG A 40 9.29 -13.05 -12.11
CA ARG A 40 9.76 -13.36 -10.74
C ARG A 40 8.64 -13.82 -9.80
N THR A 41 7.37 -13.59 -10.15
CA THR A 41 6.21 -13.96 -9.33
C THR A 41 5.76 -15.40 -9.53
N VAL A 42 6.34 -16.11 -10.50
CA VAL A 42 6.12 -17.55 -10.71
C VAL A 42 6.85 -18.31 -9.61
N ASP A 43 6.19 -18.51 -8.47
CA ASP A 43 6.18 -19.85 -7.81
C ASP A 43 5.44 -19.90 -6.46
N LYS A 44 5.12 -18.78 -5.80
CA LYS A 44 4.27 -18.80 -4.59
C LYS A 44 3.43 -17.54 -4.50
N SER A 45 2.22 -17.58 -5.07
CA SER A 45 1.26 -16.48 -4.88
C SER A 45 0.85 -16.48 -3.40
N ALA A 46 1.10 -15.39 -2.70
CA ALA A 46 0.62 -15.26 -1.33
C ALA A 46 -0.91 -15.31 -1.30
N GLU A 47 -1.48 -15.66 -0.15
CA GLU A 47 -2.92 -15.57 0.06
C GLU A 47 -3.35 -14.10 0.01
N ARG A 48 -4.61 -13.86 -0.39
CA ARG A 48 -5.20 -12.53 -0.30
C ARG A 48 -5.44 -12.22 1.18
N ILE A 49 -4.94 -11.10 1.66
CA ILE A 49 -5.11 -10.68 3.05
C ILE A 49 -6.13 -9.55 3.09
N ASP A 50 -7.19 -9.74 3.88
CA ASP A 50 -8.10 -8.65 4.23
C ASP A 50 -7.42 -7.75 5.27
N LEU A 51 -7.27 -6.48 4.94
CA LEU A 51 -6.55 -5.51 5.77
C LEU A 51 -7.52 -4.77 6.69
N ALA A 52 -7.29 -4.91 8.00
CA ALA A 52 -7.90 -4.09 9.03
C ALA A 52 -6.84 -3.73 10.08
N PRO A 53 -6.99 -2.59 10.79
CA PRO A 53 -6.01 -2.18 11.81
C PRO A 53 -5.73 -3.25 12.87
N SER A 54 -6.76 -4.02 13.25
CA SER A 54 -6.69 -5.11 14.22
C SER A 54 -5.99 -6.37 13.73
N ASN A 55 -5.83 -6.54 12.41
CA ASN A 55 -5.32 -7.79 11.85
C ASN A 55 -3.82 -7.93 12.13
N ALA A 56 -3.41 -9.15 12.50
CA ALA A 56 -2.01 -9.47 12.69
C ALA A 56 -1.25 -9.49 11.35
N VAL A 57 0.03 -9.14 11.37
CA VAL A 57 0.90 -9.28 10.21
C VAL A 57 1.45 -10.71 10.26
N THR A 58 0.85 -11.61 9.49
CA THR A 58 1.10 -13.06 9.57
C THR A 58 2.05 -13.58 8.50
N ILE A 59 2.30 -12.80 7.46
CA ILE A 59 3.17 -13.17 6.34
C ILE A 59 4.31 -12.16 6.17
N ALA A 60 5.43 -12.61 5.63
CA ALA A 60 6.58 -11.74 5.36
C ALA A 60 6.23 -10.67 4.32
N LYS A 61 6.91 -9.52 4.40
CA LYS A 61 6.68 -8.37 3.50
C LYS A 61 6.80 -8.77 2.03
N GLU A 62 7.81 -9.55 1.68
CA GLU A 62 8.10 -9.98 0.31
C GLU A 62 6.99 -10.88 -0.23
N GLN A 63 6.41 -11.74 0.63
CA GLN A 63 5.27 -12.58 0.28
C GLN A 63 4.00 -11.73 0.14
N PHE A 64 3.70 -10.84 1.09
CA PHE A 64 2.55 -9.94 0.99
C PHE A 64 2.59 -9.12 -0.31
N LEU A 65 3.77 -8.57 -0.63
CA LEU A 65 4.04 -7.79 -1.84
C LEU A 65 4.29 -8.66 -3.08
N SER A 66 4.18 -9.99 -3.04
CA SER A 66 4.19 -10.78 -4.28
C SER A 66 2.83 -10.73 -4.97
N LYS A 67 1.75 -10.55 -4.20
CA LYS A 67 0.38 -10.51 -4.71
C LYS A 67 -0.09 -9.10 -5.05
N VAL A 68 -0.63 -8.90 -6.25
CA VAL A 68 -1.11 -7.58 -6.73
C VAL A 68 -2.32 -7.09 -5.92
N GLU A 69 -3.24 -7.98 -5.58
CA GLU A 69 -4.42 -7.64 -4.78
C GLU A 69 -4.05 -7.11 -3.39
N ASN A 70 -3.01 -7.70 -2.77
CA ASN A 70 -2.51 -7.26 -1.46
C ASN A 70 -1.89 -5.87 -1.55
N LYS A 71 -1.12 -5.58 -2.61
CA LYS A 71 -0.57 -4.23 -2.85
C LYS A 71 -1.67 -3.19 -3.02
N LYS A 72 -2.64 -3.47 -3.90
CA LYS A 72 -3.78 -2.56 -4.15
C LYS A 72 -4.59 -2.36 -2.88
N GLY A 73 -4.86 -3.43 -2.14
CA GLY A 73 -5.52 -3.39 -0.84
C GLY A 73 -4.76 -2.54 0.17
N PHE A 74 -3.43 -2.66 0.21
CA PHE A 74 -2.57 -1.93 1.14
C PHE A 74 -2.55 -0.42 0.86
N SER A 75 -2.46 -0.01 -0.41
CA SER A 75 -2.59 1.40 -0.78
C SER A 75 -3.95 1.97 -0.39
N LYS A 76 -5.03 1.19 -0.57
CA LYS A 76 -6.38 1.61 -0.14
C LYS A 76 -6.48 1.71 1.39
N PHE A 77 -5.94 0.74 2.11
CA PHE A 77 -5.89 0.73 3.57
C PHE A 77 -5.15 1.96 4.10
N LEU A 78 -3.93 2.23 3.63
CA LEU A 78 -3.16 3.41 4.03
C LEU A 78 -3.90 4.71 3.66
N SER A 79 -4.46 4.81 2.46
CA SER A 79 -5.26 5.97 2.06
C SER A 79 -6.40 6.27 3.04
N THR A 80 -7.10 5.24 3.52
CA THR A 80 -8.13 5.39 4.56
C THR A 80 -7.53 5.87 5.89
N GLU A 81 -6.42 5.31 6.36
CA GLU A 81 -5.81 5.70 7.63
C GLU A 81 -5.25 7.14 7.59
N PHE A 82 -4.62 7.55 6.48
CA PHE A 82 -4.17 8.94 6.28
C PHE A 82 -5.34 9.94 6.28
N LYS A 83 -6.46 9.60 5.61
CA LYS A 83 -7.68 10.43 5.64
C LYS A 83 -8.26 10.55 7.05
N LYS A 84 -8.29 9.46 7.83
CA LYS A 84 -8.72 9.48 9.25
C LYS A 84 -7.83 10.41 10.08
N ALA A 85 -6.52 10.37 9.84
CA ALA A 85 -5.53 11.25 10.45
C ALA A 85 -5.51 12.68 9.87
N LYS A 86 -6.50 13.06 9.04
CA LYS A 86 -6.69 14.40 8.48
C LYS A 86 -5.61 14.85 7.49
N PHE A 87 -4.83 13.93 6.94
CA PHE A 87 -3.96 14.25 5.82
C PHE A 87 -4.80 14.35 4.52
N PRO A 88 -4.52 15.36 3.66
CA PRO A 88 -5.00 15.36 2.29
C PRO A 88 -4.41 14.16 1.54
N VAL A 89 -5.29 13.30 0.99
CA VAL A 89 -4.88 12.13 0.22
C VAL A 89 -5.48 12.15 -1.17
N PHE A 90 -4.62 12.01 -2.18
CA PHE A 90 -4.98 11.85 -3.57
C PHE A 90 -4.66 10.43 -4.03
N GLN A 91 -5.66 9.77 -4.61
CA GLN A 91 -5.43 8.55 -5.39
C GLN A 91 -5.42 8.99 -6.83
N VAL A 92 -4.30 8.75 -7.52
CA VAL A 92 -4.21 9.07 -8.95
C VAL A 92 -5.15 8.11 -9.69
N PRO A 93 -6.21 8.60 -10.36
CA PRO A 93 -7.01 7.77 -11.24
C PRO A 93 -6.12 7.34 -12.41
N CYS A 94 -6.30 6.11 -12.88
CA CYS A 94 -5.74 5.68 -14.15
C CYS A 94 -6.27 6.62 -15.26
N PHE A 95 -5.39 7.45 -15.80
CA PHE A 95 -5.56 8.07 -17.12
C PHE A 95 -4.54 7.35 -18.00
N ASP A 96 -5.03 6.71 -19.05
CA ASP A 96 -4.32 5.89 -20.04
C ASP A 96 -4.33 4.37 -19.77
N CYS A 97 -5.43 3.74 -20.18
CA CYS A 97 -5.48 2.40 -20.75
C CYS A 97 -6.35 2.45 -22.01
#